data_AF-A0AAN1HKG8-F1
#
_entry.id   AF-A0AAN1HKG8-F1
#
_cell.length_a   1.000
_cell.length_b   1.000
_cell.length_c   1.000
_cell.angle_alpha   90.00
_cell.angle_beta   90.00
_cell.angle_gamma   90.00
#
_symmetry.space_group_name_H-M   'P 1'
#
loop_
_entity.id
_entity.type
_entity.pdbx_description
1 polymer ?
#
loop_
_entity_poly.entity_id
_entity_poly.type
_entity_poly.pdbx_seq_one_letter_code
_entity_poly.pdbx_strand_id
1 'polypeptide(L)'
;MEIAAYIAIVALVLQYPLLESRIQKLHRRADRIERKLDLILGHLDIEVAGPGLERVAALVREGKKIEAIKVYRELTDAGLKEAKEAVDRMDVAQG
;
A
#
# COMPACT_ATOMS: atom_id res chain seq x y z
N MET A 1 -49.51 1.00 -7.53
CA MET A 1 -48.40 0.99 -6.55
C MET A 1 -47.21 0.17 -7.05
N GLU A 2 -47.42 -1.02 -7.61
CA GLU A 2 -46.33 -1.91 -8.08
C GLU A 2 -45.54 -1.36 -9.29
N ILE A 3 -46.22 -0.79 -10.28
CA ILE A 3 -45.56 -0.20 -11.47
C ILE A 3 -44.67 1.00 -11.08
N ALA A 4 -45.11 1.81 -10.14
CA ALA A 4 -44.35 2.96 -9.65
C ALA A 4 -43.07 2.52 -8.92
N ALA A 5 -43.12 1.43 -8.14
CA ALA A 5 -41.96 0.85 -7.50
C ALA A 5 -40.96 0.29 -8.54
N TYR A 6 -41.46 -0.36 -9.58
CA TYR A 6 -40.61 -0.88 -10.67
C TYR A 6 -39.89 0.25 -11.42
N ILE A 7 -40.59 1.35 -11.72
CA ILE A 7 -40.00 2.53 -12.36
C ILE A 7 -38.93 3.17 -11.47
N ALA A 8 -39.17 3.27 -10.15
CA ALA A 8 -38.19 3.83 -9.21
C ALA A 8 -36.91 2.98 -9.13
N ILE A 9 -37.03 1.65 -9.15
CA ILE A 9 -35.88 0.72 -9.17
C ILE A 9 -35.09 0.88 -10.47
N VAL A 10 -35.78 0.92 -11.61
CA VAL A 10 -35.13 1.12 -12.92
C VAL A 10 -34.41 2.47 -12.97
N ALA A 11 -35.03 3.54 -12.45
CA ALA A 11 -34.40 4.85 -12.37
C ALA A 11 -33.14 4.85 -11.49
N LEU A 12 -33.17 4.16 -10.34
CA LEU A 12 -32.02 3.98 -9.46
C LEU A 12 -30.86 3.24 -10.16
N VAL A 13 -31.17 2.16 -10.86
CA VAL A 13 -30.19 1.38 -11.63
C VAL A 13 -29.57 2.20 -12.75
N LEU A 14 -30.37 3.02 -13.44
CA LEU A 14 -29.90 3.89 -14.52
C LEU A 14 -29.01 5.05 -14.02
N GLN A 15 -29.18 5.50 -12.76
CA GLN A 15 -28.33 6.54 -12.15
C GLN A 15 -27.01 6.00 -11.58
N TYR A 16 -26.93 4.71 -11.27
CA TYR A 16 -25.72 4.04 -10.73
C TYR A 16 -24.43 4.30 -11.55
N PRO A 17 -24.41 4.16 -12.90
CA PRO A 17 -23.21 4.40 -13.70
C PRO A 17 -22.73 5.87 -13.73
N LEU A 18 -23.62 6.83 -13.44
CA LEU A 18 -23.25 8.25 -13.34
C LEU A 18 -22.46 8.54 -12.05
N LEU A 19 -22.69 7.74 -11.01
CA LEU A 19 -21.98 7.83 -9.73
C LEU A 19 -20.57 7.21 -9.82
N GLU A 20 -20.41 6.10 -10.55
CA GLU A 20 -19.11 5.47 -10.81
C GLU A 20 -18.14 6.38 -11.57
N SER A 21 -18.66 7.21 -12.48
CA SER A 21 -17.87 8.15 -13.28
C SER A 21 -17.12 9.20 -12.43
N ARG A 22 -17.54 9.46 -11.18
CA ARG A 22 -16.83 10.36 -10.26
C ARG A 22 -15.64 9.68 -9.58
N ILE A 23 -15.71 8.37 -9.35
CA ILE A 23 -14.66 7.59 -8.70
C ILE A 23 -13.43 7.47 -9.61
N GLN A 24 -13.63 7.36 -10.92
CA GLN A 24 -12.53 7.29 -11.89
C GLN A 24 -11.67 8.56 -11.94
N LYS A 25 -12.25 9.74 -11.66
CA LYS A 25 -11.48 11.00 -11.62
C LYS A 25 -10.60 11.12 -10.38
N LEU A 26 -11.00 10.48 -9.27
CA LEU A 26 -10.20 10.40 -8.05
C LEU A 26 -8.97 9.49 -8.24
N HIS A 27 -9.15 8.35 -8.93
CA HIS A 27 -8.04 7.43 -9.23
C HIS A 27 -6.92 8.12 -10.04
N ARG A 28 -7.25 8.88 -11.10
CA ARG A 28 -6.25 9.59 -11.93
C ARG A 28 -5.47 10.70 -11.21
N ARG A 29 -5.92 11.13 -10.02
CA ARG A 29 -5.17 12.08 -9.19
C ARG A 29 -4.24 11.33 -8.24
N ALA A 30 -4.67 10.19 -7.71
CA ALA A 30 -3.85 9.30 -6.91
C ALA A 30 -2.60 8.84 -7.69
N ASP A 31 -2.76 8.34 -8.92
CA ASP A 31 -1.63 7.86 -9.75
C ASP A 31 -0.56 8.93 -9.99
N ARG A 32 -0.99 10.20 -10.07
CA ARG A 32 -0.10 11.34 -10.33
C ARG A 32 0.63 11.79 -9.07
N ILE A 33 0.01 11.60 -7.92
CA ILE A 33 0.61 11.86 -6.61
C ILE A 33 1.63 10.78 -6.30
N GLU A 34 1.28 9.50 -6.51
CA GLU A 34 2.21 8.37 -6.37
C GLU A 34 3.45 8.55 -7.25
N ARG A 35 3.29 8.81 -8.56
CA ARG A 35 4.45 9.05 -9.45
C ARG A 35 5.35 10.20 -9.01
N LYS A 36 4.78 11.29 -8.49
CA LYS A 36 5.58 12.41 -7.98
C LYS A 36 6.30 12.03 -6.70
N LEU A 37 5.65 11.24 -5.85
CA LEU A 37 6.25 10.73 -4.62
C LEU A 37 7.43 9.81 -4.96
N ASP A 38 7.25 8.85 -5.87
CA ASP A 38 8.32 7.94 -6.31
C ASP A 38 9.55 8.70 -6.84
N LEU A 39 9.32 9.77 -7.62
CA LEU A 39 10.40 10.61 -8.15
C LEU A 39 11.15 11.39 -7.06
N ILE A 40 10.44 11.88 -6.04
CA ILE A 40 11.07 12.61 -4.93
C ILE A 40 11.81 11.61 -4.01
N LEU A 41 11.19 10.46 -3.72
CA LEU A 41 11.81 9.42 -2.90
C LEU A 41 13.09 8.87 -3.54
N GLY A 42 13.06 8.59 -4.85
CA GLY A 42 14.24 8.17 -5.59
C GLY A 42 15.33 9.25 -5.70
N HIS A 43 14.97 10.54 -5.66
CA HIS A 43 15.95 11.63 -5.63
C HIS A 43 16.58 11.85 -4.25
N LEU A 44 15.86 11.53 -3.16
CA LEU A 44 16.33 11.70 -1.78
C LEU A 44 17.00 10.45 -1.19
N ASP A 45 17.03 9.33 -1.91
CA ASP A 45 17.57 8.04 -1.42
C ASP A 45 16.92 7.59 -0.09
N ILE A 46 15.65 7.94 0.10
CA ILE A 46 14.90 7.56 1.31
C ILE A 46 14.12 6.27 1.01
N GLU A 47 14.59 5.17 1.59
CA GLU A 47 13.80 3.94 1.70
C GLU A 47 12.66 4.18 2.70
N VAL A 48 11.47 4.55 2.20
CA VAL A 48 10.29 4.70 3.05
C VAL A 48 9.88 3.32 3.56
N ALA A 49 10.14 3.10 4.84
CA ALA A 49 9.66 1.92 5.51
C ALA A 49 8.13 1.99 5.64
N GLY A 50 7.38 1.31 4.75
CA GLY A 50 5.92 1.29 4.79
C GLY A 50 5.36 0.81 6.14
N PRO A 51 4.08 1.08 6.43
CA PRO A 51 3.43 0.84 7.75
C PRO A 51 3.43 -0.61 8.27
N GLY A 52 3.97 -1.59 7.52
CA GLY A 52 4.23 -2.95 8.02
C GLY A 52 5.63 -3.16 8.63
N LEU A 53 6.58 -2.25 8.37
CA LEU A 53 7.99 -2.43 8.75
C LEU A 53 8.28 -2.14 10.22
N GLU A 54 7.34 -1.53 10.94
CA GLU A 54 7.39 -1.39 12.41
C GLU A 54 7.45 -2.76 13.11
N ARG A 55 6.72 -3.75 12.58
CA ARG A 55 6.75 -5.14 13.07
C ARG A 55 8.09 -5.80 12.78
N VAL A 56 8.68 -5.54 11.62
CA VAL A 56 10.03 -6.02 11.28
C VAL A 56 11.04 -5.43 12.25
N ALA A 57 10.99 -4.12 12.50
CA ALA A 57 11.88 -3.44 13.45
C ALA A 57 11.73 -3.99 14.89
N ALA A 58 10.51 -4.33 15.31
CA ALA A 58 10.29 -4.99 16.61
C ALA A 58 10.96 -6.36 16.69
N LEU A 59 10.81 -7.20 15.66
CA LEU A 59 11.47 -8.50 15.58
C LEU A 59 13.00 -8.39 15.56
N VAL A 60 13.53 -7.35 14.92
CA VAL A 60 14.97 -7.03 14.94
C VAL A 60 15.43 -6.70 16.35
N ARG A 61 14.71 -5.83 17.09
CA ARG A 61 15.01 -5.51 18.51
C ARG A 61 14.98 -6.74 19.41
N GLU A 62 14.09 -7.68 19.13
CA GLU A 62 13.98 -8.94 19.87
C GLU A 62 15.06 -9.96 19.48
N GLY A 63 15.96 -9.63 18.54
CA GLY A 63 17.00 -10.53 18.04
C GLY A 63 16.46 -11.63 17.12
N LYS A 64 15.18 -11.58 16.72
CA LYS A 64 14.50 -12.59 15.90
C LYS A 64 14.72 -12.35 14.41
N LYS A 65 15.98 -12.31 13.97
CA LYS A 65 16.36 -11.95 12.59
C LYS A 65 15.69 -12.79 11.50
N ILE A 66 15.57 -14.11 11.70
CA ILE A 66 14.96 -14.99 10.69
C ILE A 66 13.47 -14.66 10.50
N GLU A 67 12.76 -14.40 11.59
CA GLU A 67 11.35 -14.00 11.55
C GLU A 67 11.18 -12.61 10.92
N ALA A 68 12.07 -11.67 11.26
CA ALA A 68 12.12 -10.35 10.64
C ALA A 68 12.30 -10.44 9.12
N ILE A 69 13.23 -11.27 8.63
CA ILE A 69 13.46 -11.50 7.19
C ILE A 69 12.21 -12.10 6.54
N LYS A 70 11.56 -13.06 7.19
CA LYS A 70 10.34 -13.67 6.67
C LYS A 70 9.22 -12.63 6.52
N VAL A 71 8.96 -11.86 7.56
CA VAL A 71 7.92 -10.82 7.56
C VAL A 71 8.25 -9.72 6.55
N TYR A 72 9.52 -9.32 6.41
CA TYR A 72 9.93 -8.35 5.40
C TYR A 72 9.60 -8.84 3.99
N ARG A 73 9.91 -10.10 3.67
CA ARG A 73 9.58 -10.70 2.37
C ARG A 73 8.08 -10.78 2.10
N GLU A 74 7.29 -11.10 3.12
CA GLU A 74 5.82 -11.15 3.00
C GLU A 74 5.20 -9.77 2.78
N LEU A 75 5.83 -8.70 3.27
CA LEU A 75 5.33 -7.33 3.14
C LEU A 75 5.79 -6.61 1.87
N THR A 76 6.98 -6.93 1.36
CA THR A 76 7.61 -6.20 0.26
C THR A 76 7.85 -7.05 -0.99
N ASP A 77 7.49 -8.33 -0.97
CA ASP A 77 7.81 -9.33 -2.01
C ASP A 77 9.30 -9.41 -2.39
N ALA A 78 10.19 -8.96 -1.48
CA ALA A 78 11.61 -8.90 -1.74
C ALA A 78 12.26 -10.29 -1.85
N GLY A 79 13.35 -10.35 -2.62
CA GLY A 79 14.22 -11.52 -2.65
C GLY A 79 14.85 -11.81 -1.29
N LEU A 80 15.27 -13.05 -1.06
CA LEU A 80 15.89 -13.44 0.22
C LEU A 80 17.14 -12.61 0.56
N LYS A 81 17.94 -12.28 -0.46
CA LYS A 81 19.13 -11.44 -0.34
C LYS A 81 18.77 -10.02 0.11
N GLU A 82 17.85 -9.38 -0.62
CA GLU A 82 17.40 -8.01 -0.34
C GLU A 82 16.77 -7.90 1.05
N ALA A 83 15.93 -8.86 1.43
CA ALA A 83 15.30 -8.88 2.75
C ALA A 83 16.33 -9.06 3.87
N LYS A 84 17.36 -9.88 3.67
CA LYS A 84 18.46 -10.02 4.63
C LYS A 84 19.23 -8.70 4.76
N GLU A 85 19.59 -8.07 3.64
CA GLU A 85 20.31 -6.80 3.64
C GLU A 85 19.52 -5.69 4.33
N ALA A 86 18.20 -5.60 4.08
CA ALA A 86 17.34 -4.63 4.74
C ALA A 86 17.26 -4.86 6.26
N VAL A 87 17.09 -6.12 6.69
CA VAL A 87 17.04 -6.48 8.11
C VAL A 87 18.38 -6.23 8.81
N ASP A 88 19.50 -6.52 8.14
CA ASP A 88 20.83 -6.25 8.69
C ASP A 88 21.10 -4.72 8.78
N ARG A 89 20.63 -3.90 7.83
CA ARG A 89 20.66 -2.43 7.96
C ARG A 89 19.85 -1.94 9.16
N MET A 90 18.66 -2.51 9.36
CA MET A 90 17.81 -2.17 10.51
C MET A 90 18.51 -2.53 11.83
N ASP A 91 19.17 -3.68 11.91
CA ASP A 91 19.89 -4.11 13.12
C ASP A 91 21.06 -3.17 13.46
N VAL A 92 21.84 -2.75 12.45
CA VAL A 92 22.96 -1.82 12.64
C VAL A 92 22.48 -0.42 13.07
N ALA A 93 21.32 0.03 12.58
CA ALA A 93 20.76 1.33 12.95
C ALA A 93 20.23 1.39 14.40
N GLN A 94 20.11 0.25 15.09
CA GLN A 94 19.58 0.18 16.47
C GLN A 94 20.64 -0.19 17.52
N GLY A 95 21.88 -0.47 17.11
CA GLY A 95 23.04 -0.65 17.99
C GLY A 95 23.80 0.65 18.21
#